data_AF-A0A7Y9BMZ0-F1
#
_entry.id   AF-A0A7Y9BMZ0-F1
#
_cell.length_a   1.000
_cell.length_b   1.000
_cell.length_c   1.000
_cell.angle_alpha   90.00
_cell.angle_beta   90.00
_cell.angle_gamma   90.00
#
_symmetry.space_group_name_H-M   'P 1'
#
loop_
_entity.id
_entity.type
_entity.pdbx_description
1 polymer ?
#
loop_
_entity_poly.entity_id
_entity_poly.type
_entity_poly.pdbx_seq_one_letter_code
_entity_poly.pdbx_strand_id
1 'polypeptide(L)'
;MDITMRLAQQPEADELLGRSPLAALVGMLLDQQVPMEWAFSGPYTIARRMGADDLDAHAIAACDPEAFAALLSAKPAVHRYPGAMAKRVQQLCAYLVEHYGGDAAALWADAGTGAELLERLRDLPGFGDQKARIFLALLGKQLGVRPQGWREAAGSYGEAGVYRSAADITGPESLARVRAYKQETKAAAKAKPKPEPNPKPGKAEPKG
;
A
#
# COMPACT_ATOMS: atom_id res chain seq x y z
N MET A 1 -16.23 -5.57 -7.13
CA MET A 1 -16.76 -4.33 -6.54
C MET A 1 -16.64 -3.26 -7.61
N ASP A 2 -17.70 -2.62 -8.06
CA ASP A 2 -17.58 -1.61 -9.12
C ASP A 2 -17.65 -0.22 -8.50
N ILE A 3 -16.49 0.26 -8.02
CA ILE A 3 -16.36 1.55 -7.35
C ILE A 3 -15.33 2.38 -8.12
N THR A 4 -15.68 3.62 -8.45
CA THR A 4 -14.73 4.52 -9.12
C THR A 4 -13.66 4.99 -8.13
N MET A 5 -12.48 4.38 -8.18
CA MET A 5 -11.29 4.89 -7.50
C MET A 5 -10.71 6.09 -8.25
N ARG A 6 -9.90 6.91 -7.59
CA ARG A 6 -9.22 8.07 -8.21
C ARG A 6 -7.81 8.24 -7.65
N LEU A 7 -7.11 7.13 -7.43
CA LEU A 7 -5.77 7.12 -6.85
C LEU A 7 -4.68 7.26 -7.90
N ALA A 8 -4.83 6.59 -9.04
CA ALA A 8 -3.88 6.62 -10.13
C ALA A 8 -3.98 7.90 -10.96
N GLN A 9 -5.14 8.58 -10.93
CA GLN A 9 -5.45 9.73 -11.81
C GLN A 9 -5.37 9.35 -13.29
N GLN A 10 -5.67 8.09 -13.59
CA GLN A 10 -5.71 7.49 -14.92
C GLN A 10 -6.96 6.61 -14.97
N PRO A 11 -7.96 6.91 -15.82
CA PRO A 11 -9.25 6.23 -15.80
C PRO A 11 -9.17 4.70 -15.83
N GLU A 12 -8.34 4.12 -16.69
CA GLU A 12 -8.23 2.67 -16.85
C GLU A 12 -7.55 1.99 -15.65
N ALA A 13 -6.57 2.66 -15.05
CA ALA A 13 -5.92 2.16 -13.84
C ALA A 13 -6.84 2.29 -12.62
N ASP A 14 -7.56 3.40 -12.53
CA ASP A 14 -8.55 3.66 -11.47
C ASP A 14 -9.74 2.69 -11.55
N GLU A 15 -10.18 2.32 -12.75
CA GLU A 15 -11.16 1.26 -12.97
C GLU A 15 -10.66 -0.09 -12.45
N LEU A 16 -9.43 -0.49 -12.83
CA LEU A 16 -8.83 -1.74 -12.36
C LEU A 16 -8.74 -1.78 -10.83
N LEU A 17 -8.27 -0.70 -10.19
CA LEU A 17 -8.16 -0.61 -8.74
C LEU A 17 -9.53 -0.78 -8.05
N GLY A 18 -10.59 -0.24 -8.64
CA GLY A 18 -11.94 -0.34 -8.12
C GLY A 18 -12.46 -1.78 -8.09
N ARG A 19 -12.18 -2.54 -9.16
CA ARG A 19 -12.71 -3.90 -9.36
C ARG A 19 -11.82 -5.04 -8.90
N SER A 20 -10.51 -4.82 -8.78
CA SER A 20 -9.52 -5.86 -8.48
C SER A 20 -8.91 -5.71 -7.07
N PRO A 21 -9.30 -6.58 -6.13
CA PRO A 21 -8.68 -6.69 -4.80
C PRO A 21 -7.15 -6.79 -4.84
N LEU A 22 -6.62 -7.59 -5.78
CA LEU A 22 -5.19 -7.78 -5.94
C LEU A 22 -4.52 -6.51 -6.48
N ALA A 23 -5.12 -5.81 -7.44
CA ALA A 23 -4.60 -4.54 -7.94
C ALA A 23 -4.53 -3.49 -6.82
N ALA A 24 -5.54 -3.40 -5.96
CA ALA A 24 -5.54 -2.49 -4.82
C ALA A 24 -4.39 -2.78 -3.84
N LEU A 25 -4.15 -4.06 -3.50
CA LEU A 25 -3.02 -4.47 -2.65
C LEU A 25 -1.66 -4.17 -3.30
N VAL A 26 -1.50 -4.47 -4.59
CA VAL A 26 -0.25 -4.20 -5.32
C VAL A 26 -0.01 -2.70 -5.42
N GLY A 27 -1.02 -1.88 -5.69
CA GLY A 27 -0.90 -0.42 -5.70
C GLY A 27 -0.42 0.13 -4.35
N MET A 28 -1.00 -0.36 -3.25
CA MET A 28 -0.58 0.00 -1.90
C MET A 28 0.84 -0.50 -1.56
N LEU A 29 1.22 -1.69 -2.03
CA LEU A 29 2.57 -2.22 -1.88
C LEU A 29 3.59 -1.29 -2.57
N LEU A 30 3.27 -0.81 -3.77
CA LEU A 30 4.09 0.08 -4.59
C LEU A 30 4.11 1.54 -4.08
N ASP A 31 3.17 1.97 -3.23
CA ASP A 31 3.13 3.32 -2.65
C ASP A 31 4.23 3.52 -1.60
N GLN A 32 5.46 3.58 -2.08
CA GLN A 32 6.64 3.86 -1.29
C GLN A 32 7.63 4.66 -2.10
N GLN A 33 8.05 5.80 -1.58
CA GLN A 33 9.15 6.57 -2.15
C GLN A 33 8.94 7.05 -3.61
N VAL A 34 7.72 6.98 -4.14
CA VAL A 34 7.29 7.55 -5.43
C VAL A 34 6.02 8.39 -5.21
N PRO A 35 5.62 9.23 -6.17
CA PRO A 35 4.27 9.80 -6.17
C PRO A 35 3.22 8.68 -6.12
N MET A 36 2.19 8.89 -5.31
CA MET A 36 1.12 7.92 -5.06
C MET A 36 0.42 7.54 -6.37
N GLU A 37 0.16 8.52 -7.24
CA GLU A 37 -0.47 8.32 -8.55
C GLU A 37 0.33 7.34 -9.42
N TRP A 38 1.66 7.46 -9.41
CA TRP A 38 2.53 6.53 -10.13
C TRP A 38 2.45 5.13 -9.51
N ALA A 39 2.52 5.00 -8.18
CA ALA A 39 2.38 3.70 -7.52
C ALA A 39 1.06 2.99 -7.86
N PHE A 40 -0.06 3.72 -7.79
CA PHE A 40 -1.40 3.18 -8.06
C PHE A 40 -1.68 2.94 -9.56
N SER A 41 -0.91 3.54 -10.48
CA SER A 41 -0.89 3.15 -11.91
C SER A 41 -0.12 1.85 -12.19
N GLY A 42 0.71 1.41 -11.24
CA GLY A 42 1.58 0.25 -11.37
C GLY A 42 0.86 -1.08 -11.67
N PRO A 43 -0.21 -1.44 -10.92
CA PRO A 43 -1.00 -2.65 -11.19
C PRO A 43 -1.49 -2.73 -12.65
N TYR A 44 -2.04 -1.64 -13.17
CA TYR A 44 -2.52 -1.57 -14.56
C TYR A 44 -1.38 -1.78 -15.56
N THR A 45 -0.24 -1.14 -15.33
CA THR A 45 0.93 -1.32 -16.20
C THR A 45 1.42 -2.78 -16.18
N ILE A 46 1.40 -3.44 -15.03
CA ILE A 46 1.77 -4.86 -14.90
C ILE A 46 0.78 -5.74 -15.67
N ALA A 47 -0.53 -5.58 -15.45
CA ALA A 47 -1.57 -6.35 -16.14
C ALA A 47 -1.43 -6.26 -17.67
N ARG A 48 -1.30 -5.03 -18.19
CA ARG A 48 -1.11 -4.77 -19.63
C ARG A 48 0.14 -5.45 -20.20
N ARG A 49 1.24 -5.45 -19.47
CA ARG A 49 2.49 -6.10 -19.91
C ARG A 49 2.42 -7.62 -19.84
N MET A 50 1.61 -8.18 -18.94
CA MET A 50 1.32 -9.61 -18.87
C MET A 50 0.25 -10.04 -19.88
N GLY A 51 -0.31 -9.10 -20.67
CA GLY A 51 -1.33 -9.40 -21.67
C GLY A 51 -2.70 -9.73 -21.07
N ALA A 52 -2.99 -9.24 -19.85
CA ALA A 52 -4.21 -9.52 -19.13
C ALA A 52 -4.98 -8.24 -18.80
N ASP A 53 -6.29 -8.39 -18.57
CA ASP A 53 -7.15 -7.30 -18.11
C ASP A 53 -7.13 -7.14 -16.58
N ASP A 54 -6.61 -8.11 -15.84
CA ASP A 54 -6.45 -8.08 -14.38
C ASP A 54 -5.10 -8.71 -13.97
N LEU A 55 -4.76 -8.59 -12.69
CA LEU A 55 -3.68 -9.33 -12.07
C LEU A 55 -4.18 -10.70 -11.60
N ASP A 56 -3.34 -11.72 -11.77
CA ASP A 56 -3.58 -13.06 -11.24
C ASP A 56 -2.41 -13.44 -10.33
N ALA A 57 -2.72 -13.80 -9.07
CA ALA A 57 -1.69 -14.10 -8.07
C ALA A 57 -0.87 -15.35 -8.44
N HIS A 58 -1.49 -16.37 -9.03
CA HIS A 58 -0.79 -17.59 -9.45
C HIS A 58 0.16 -17.30 -10.62
N ALA A 59 -0.31 -16.57 -11.63
CA ALA A 59 0.49 -16.20 -12.79
C ALA A 59 1.70 -15.35 -12.39
N ILE A 60 1.52 -14.38 -11.49
CA ILE A 60 2.61 -13.54 -10.99
C ILE A 60 3.59 -14.34 -10.14
N ALA A 61 3.09 -15.18 -9.23
CA ALA A 61 3.92 -16.01 -8.35
C ALA A 61 4.73 -17.07 -9.13
N ALA A 62 4.16 -17.63 -10.20
CA ALA A 62 4.81 -18.62 -11.05
C ALA A 62 5.72 -18.03 -12.13
N CYS A 63 5.68 -16.71 -12.35
CA CYS A 63 6.51 -16.05 -13.34
C CYS A 63 8.00 -16.15 -12.99
N ASP A 64 8.86 -16.37 -13.98
CA ASP A 64 10.31 -16.31 -13.78
C ASP A 64 10.72 -14.97 -13.14
N PRO A 65 11.48 -14.95 -12.03
CA PRO A 65 11.79 -13.71 -11.31
C PRO A 65 12.54 -12.68 -12.14
N GLU A 66 13.45 -13.10 -13.03
CA GLU A 66 14.21 -12.19 -13.89
C GLU A 66 13.33 -11.61 -14.98
N ALA A 67 12.49 -12.45 -15.61
CA ALA A 67 11.51 -12.01 -16.60
C ALA A 67 10.50 -11.03 -15.99
N PHE A 68 10.00 -11.29 -14.79
CA PHE A 68 9.07 -10.39 -14.11
C PHE A 68 9.75 -9.07 -13.70
N ALA A 69 10.99 -9.12 -13.22
CA ALA A 69 11.78 -7.91 -12.95
C ALA A 69 12.03 -7.08 -14.22
N ALA A 70 12.33 -7.74 -15.34
CA ALA A 70 12.48 -7.08 -16.64
C ALA A 70 11.16 -6.44 -17.10
N LEU A 71 10.04 -7.13 -16.89
CA LEU A 71 8.69 -6.63 -17.17
C LEU A 71 8.41 -5.33 -16.41
N LEU A 72 8.71 -5.24 -15.11
CA LEU A 72 8.53 -4.00 -14.34
C LEU A 72 9.56 -2.91 -14.71
N SER A 73 10.73 -3.30 -15.21
CA SER A 73 11.83 -2.40 -15.58
C SER A 73 11.68 -1.79 -16.98
N ALA A 74 10.90 -2.40 -17.86
CA ALA A 74 10.63 -1.88 -19.20
C ALA A 74 10.11 -0.43 -19.12
N LYS A 75 10.60 0.45 -20.01
CA LYS A 75 10.30 1.88 -19.96
C LYS A 75 8.89 2.20 -20.50
N PRO A 76 8.15 3.13 -19.87
CA PRO A 76 8.46 3.76 -18.57
C PRO A 76 8.37 2.74 -17.42
N ALA A 77 9.34 2.75 -16.51
CA ALA A 77 9.40 1.74 -15.44
C ALA A 77 8.18 1.85 -14.51
N VAL A 78 7.72 0.71 -13.98
CA VAL A 78 6.59 0.65 -13.03
C VAL A 78 6.91 1.35 -11.72
N HIS A 79 8.18 1.41 -11.33
CA HIS A 79 8.64 2.04 -10.11
C HIS A 79 10.07 2.57 -10.29
N ARG A 80 10.52 3.49 -9.41
CA ARG A 80 11.92 3.93 -9.37
C ARG A 80 12.92 2.84 -8.93
N TYR A 81 12.41 1.72 -8.42
CA TYR A 81 13.16 0.54 -7.96
C TYR A 81 12.51 -0.74 -8.50
N PRO A 82 12.47 -0.92 -9.84
CA PRO A 82 11.57 -1.89 -10.47
C PRO A 82 11.91 -3.34 -10.08
N GLY A 83 13.18 -3.75 -10.07
CA GLY A 83 13.57 -5.11 -9.68
C GLY A 83 13.24 -5.44 -8.21
N ALA A 84 13.48 -4.50 -7.29
CA ALA A 84 13.13 -4.70 -5.88
C ALA A 84 11.61 -4.77 -5.65
N MET A 85 10.84 -3.99 -6.40
CA MET A 85 9.38 -4.03 -6.34
C MET A 85 8.81 -5.29 -7.00
N ALA A 86 9.41 -5.77 -8.08
CA ALA A 86 9.02 -7.03 -8.74
C ALA A 86 9.09 -8.20 -7.75
N LYS A 87 10.22 -8.34 -7.05
CA LYS A 87 10.38 -9.35 -6.00
C LYS A 87 9.31 -9.24 -4.91
N ARG A 88 9.00 -8.03 -4.44
CA ARG A 88 7.98 -7.83 -3.38
C ARG A 88 6.58 -8.17 -3.87
N VAL A 89 6.25 -7.82 -5.11
CA VAL A 89 4.96 -8.17 -5.72
C VAL A 89 4.81 -9.68 -5.86
N GLN A 90 5.86 -10.40 -6.30
CA GLN A 90 5.85 -11.86 -6.33
C GLN A 90 5.71 -12.47 -4.93
N GLN A 91 6.41 -11.94 -3.92
CA GLN A 91 6.28 -12.40 -2.54
C GLN A 91 4.86 -12.21 -1.99
N LEU A 92 4.23 -11.06 -2.27
CA LEU A 92 2.84 -10.83 -1.91
C LEU A 92 1.92 -11.85 -2.60
N CYS A 93 2.10 -12.08 -3.91
CA CYS A 93 1.27 -13.02 -4.65
C CYS A 93 1.48 -14.46 -4.18
N ALA A 94 2.70 -14.88 -3.91
CA ALA A 94 3.01 -16.20 -3.36
C ALA A 94 2.34 -16.42 -1.99
N TYR A 95 2.40 -15.42 -1.10
CA TYR A 95 1.72 -15.47 0.19
C TYR A 95 0.19 -15.58 0.03
N LEU A 96 -0.39 -14.84 -0.91
CA LEU A 96 -1.82 -14.96 -1.22
C LEU A 96 -2.20 -16.33 -1.78
N VAL A 97 -1.36 -16.92 -2.64
CA VAL A 97 -1.56 -18.28 -3.14
C VAL A 97 -1.52 -19.30 -1.99
N GLU A 98 -0.52 -19.20 -1.12
CA GLU A 98 -0.31 -20.13 -0.02
C GLU A 98 -1.41 -20.07 1.04
N HIS A 99 -1.81 -18.87 1.45
CA HIS A 99 -2.71 -18.70 2.60
C HIS A 99 -4.16 -18.40 2.23
N TYR A 100 -4.42 -17.94 1.00
CA TYR A 100 -5.73 -17.46 0.56
C TYR A 100 -6.13 -18.03 -0.81
N GLY A 101 -5.42 -19.05 -1.32
CA GLY A 101 -5.73 -19.69 -2.60
C GLY A 101 -5.63 -18.75 -3.80
N GLY A 102 -4.86 -17.67 -3.68
CA GLY A 102 -4.67 -16.64 -4.70
C GLY A 102 -5.77 -15.58 -4.75
N ASP A 103 -6.81 -15.70 -3.93
CA ASP A 103 -7.89 -14.71 -3.83
C ASP A 103 -7.56 -13.63 -2.80
N ALA A 104 -7.21 -12.44 -3.27
CA ALA A 104 -6.97 -11.29 -2.41
C ALA A 104 -8.22 -10.85 -1.62
N ALA A 105 -9.44 -11.10 -2.11
CA ALA A 105 -10.66 -10.75 -1.37
C ALA A 105 -10.86 -11.64 -0.13
N ALA A 106 -10.35 -12.87 -0.15
CA ALA A 106 -10.44 -13.80 0.97
C ALA A 106 -9.76 -13.27 2.25
N LEU A 107 -8.83 -12.31 2.13
CA LEU A 107 -8.25 -11.62 3.29
C LEU A 107 -9.29 -10.99 4.22
N TRP A 108 -10.39 -10.48 3.65
CA TRP A 108 -11.41 -9.74 4.40
C TRP A 108 -12.84 -10.27 4.24
N ALA A 109 -13.03 -11.32 3.43
CA ALA A 109 -14.35 -11.88 3.17
C ALA A 109 -15.03 -12.43 4.46
N ASP A 110 -14.24 -13.01 5.35
CA ASP A 110 -14.69 -13.67 6.59
C ASP A 110 -14.15 -13.00 7.87
N ALA A 111 -13.41 -11.88 7.75
CA ALA A 111 -12.87 -11.18 8.91
C ALA A 111 -14.01 -10.57 9.74
N GLY A 112 -14.17 -11.02 10.99
CA GLY A 112 -15.26 -10.59 11.87
C GLY A 112 -15.01 -9.20 12.48
N THR A 113 -13.73 -8.83 12.64
CA THR A 113 -13.34 -7.57 13.27
C THR A 113 -12.28 -6.80 12.49
N GLY A 114 -12.24 -5.49 12.71
CA GLY A 114 -11.19 -4.62 12.20
C GLY A 114 -9.80 -4.96 12.74
N ALA A 115 -9.71 -5.46 13.98
CA ALA A 115 -8.45 -5.87 14.58
C ALA A 115 -7.89 -7.12 13.91
N GLU A 116 -8.73 -8.13 13.68
CA GLU A 116 -8.39 -9.34 12.92
C GLU A 116 -7.96 -8.98 11.48
N LEU A 117 -8.73 -8.15 10.80
CA LEU A 117 -8.37 -7.73 9.44
C LEU A 117 -7.05 -6.94 9.43
N LEU A 118 -6.80 -6.09 10.43
CA LEU A 118 -5.52 -5.38 10.54
C LEU A 118 -4.34 -6.34 10.74
N GLU A 119 -4.52 -7.39 11.54
CA GLU A 119 -3.51 -8.43 11.74
C GLU A 119 -3.19 -9.15 10.43
N ARG A 120 -4.21 -9.65 9.72
CA ARG A 120 -4.05 -10.27 8.40
C ARG A 120 -3.34 -9.35 7.40
N LEU A 121 -3.67 -8.06 7.40
CA LEU A 121 -3.01 -7.07 6.53
C LEU A 121 -1.54 -6.81 6.93
N ARG A 122 -1.17 -6.92 8.20
CA ARG A 122 0.23 -6.77 8.67
C ARG A 122 1.08 -7.99 8.34
N ASP A 123 0.47 -9.16 8.21
CA ASP A 123 1.19 -10.39 7.84
C ASP A 123 1.56 -10.42 6.35
N LEU A 124 0.93 -9.59 5.52
CA LEU A 124 1.25 -9.50 4.09
C LEU A 124 2.69 -9.02 3.86
N PRO A 125 3.47 -9.72 3.01
CA PRO A 125 4.80 -9.26 2.63
C PRO A 125 4.81 -7.83 2.08
N GLY A 126 5.54 -6.95 2.75
CA GLY A 126 5.67 -5.54 2.37
C GLY A 126 4.63 -4.58 2.96
N PHE A 127 3.77 -5.06 3.87
CA PHE A 127 2.82 -4.26 4.64
C PHE A 127 3.30 -4.04 6.07
N GLY A 128 3.96 -2.90 6.31
CA GLY A 128 4.20 -2.42 7.68
C GLY A 128 2.93 -1.84 8.31
N ASP A 129 2.96 -1.61 9.63
CA ASP A 129 1.80 -1.14 10.42
C ASP A 129 1.05 0.03 9.80
N GLN A 130 1.76 1.09 9.41
CA GLN A 130 1.14 2.27 8.81
C GLN A 130 0.39 1.93 7.52
N LYS A 131 1.00 1.10 6.65
CA LYS A 131 0.42 0.72 5.37
C LYS A 131 -0.82 -0.15 5.58
N ALA A 132 -0.75 -1.11 6.49
CA ALA A 132 -1.88 -1.96 6.86
C ALA A 132 -3.07 -1.13 7.38
N ARG A 133 -2.84 -0.14 8.24
CA ARG A 133 -3.90 0.76 8.72
C ARG A 133 -4.49 1.66 7.63
N ILE A 134 -3.65 2.20 6.73
CA ILE A 134 -4.15 2.99 5.58
C ILE A 134 -4.99 2.10 4.66
N PHE A 135 -4.55 0.86 4.40
CA PHE A 135 -5.30 -0.06 3.54
C PHE A 135 -6.62 -0.50 4.20
N LEU A 136 -6.63 -0.77 5.51
CA LEU A 136 -7.86 -0.99 6.26
C LEU A 136 -8.82 0.20 6.18
N ALA A 137 -8.31 1.43 6.28
CA ALA A 137 -9.12 2.63 6.10
C ALA A 137 -9.67 2.72 4.66
N LEU A 138 -8.88 2.39 3.64
CA LEU A 138 -9.30 2.39 2.24
C LEU A 138 -10.44 1.38 2.02
N LEU A 139 -10.28 0.17 2.56
CA LEU A 139 -11.28 -0.90 2.55
C LEU A 139 -12.61 -0.42 3.13
N GLY A 140 -12.60 0.18 4.33
CA GLY A 140 -13.84 0.62 4.99
C GLY A 140 -14.45 1.91 4.41
N LYS A 141 -13.63 2.88 4.02
CA LYS A 141 -14.08 4.18 3.52
C LYS A 141 -14.58 4.09 2.08
N GLN A 142 -13.84 3.41 1.21
CA GLN A 142 -14.12 3.41 -0.22
C GLN A 142 -14.70 2.08 -0.68
N LEU A 143 -14.16 0.94 -0.24
CA LEU A 143 -14.53 -0.39 -0.76
C LEU A 143 -15.65 -1.10 0.01
N GLY A 144 -16.25 -0.45 1.01
CA GLY A 144 -17.40 -1.00 1.74
C GLY A 144 -17.11 -2.18 2.67
N VAL A 145 -15.84 -2.57 2.84
CA VAL A 145 -15.41 -3.65 3.75
C VAL A 145 -15.32 -3.12 5.17
N ARG A 146 -16.37 -3.37 5.98
CA ARG A 146 -16.60 -2.69 7.26
C ARG A 146 -16.83 -3.67 8.43
N PRO A 147 -15.87 -4.55 8.76
CA PRO A 147 -15.99 -5.42 9.91
C PRO A 147 -16.06 -4.60 11.22
N GLN A 148 -16.54 -5.21 12.30
CA GLN A 148 -16.74 -4.48 13.57
C GLN A 148 -15.43 -3.86 14.07
N GLY A 149 -15.44 -2.57 14.41
CA GLY A 149 -14.26 -1.88 14.95
C GLY A 149 -13.19 -1.49 13.91
N TRP A 150 -13.50 -1.51 12.61
CA TRP A 150 -12.51 -1.18 11.56
C TRP A 150 -11.93 0.22 11.63
N ARG A 151 -12.70 1.21 12.11
CA ARG A 151 -12.21 2.61 12.23
C ARG A 151 -11.18 2.72 13.33
N GLU A 152 -11.47 2.11 14.47
CA GLU A 152 -10.62 2.06 15.65
C GLU A 152 -9.31 1.34 15.33
N ALA A 153 -9.39 0.20 14.64
CA ALA A 153 -8.22 -0.55 14.18
C ALA A 153 -7.37 0.24 13.17
N ALA A 154 -8.00 0.97 12.23
CA ALA A 154 -7.30 1.86 11.31
C ALA A 154 -6.69 3.10 12.00
N GLY A 155 -7.01 3.34 13.28
CA GLY A 155 -6.53 4.46 14.07
C GLY A 155 -6.88 5.80 13.42
N SER A 156 -5.93 6.73 13.38
CA SER A 156 -6.19 8.07 12.85
C SER A 156 -6.55 8.11 11.35
N TYR A 157 -6.32 7.01 10.62
CA TYR A 157 -6.76 6.87 9.23
C TYR A 157 -8.23 6.45 9.11
N GLY A 158 -8.82 5.88 10.17
CA GLY A 158 -10.22 5.47 10.22
C GLY A 158 -11.20 6.60 10.57
N GLU A 159 -10.70 7.70 11.13
CA GLU A 159 -11.50 8.88 11.53
C GLU A 159 -12.34 9.42 10.34
N ALA A 160 -13.56 9.85 10.62
CA ALA A 160 -14.43 10.45 9.62
C ALA A 160 -14.03 11.91 9.35
N GLY A 161 -14.18 12.37 8.11
CA GLY A 161 -13.93 13.78 7.74
C GLY A 161 -12.46 14.20 7.73
N VAL A 162 -11.51 13.25 7.85
CA VAL A 162 -10.07 13.51 7.74
C VAL A 162 -9.58 13.33 6.31
N TYR A 163 -8.46 13.98 5.97
CA TYR A 163 -7.83 13.92 4.65
C TYR A 163 -6.33 13.66 4.81
N ARG A 164 -5.96 12.44 5.25
CA ARG A 164 -4.60 12.10 5.67
C ARG A 164 -3.89 11.14 4.73
N SER A 165 -4.64 10.33 3.98
CA SER A 165 -4.10 9.18 3.25
C SER A 165 -4.83 8.88 1.95
N ALA A 166 -4.36 7.86 1.21
CA ALA A 166 -5.03 7.38 0.00
C ALA A 166 -6.50 6.98 0.26
N ALA A 167 -6.81 6.48 1.46
CA ALA A 167 -8.16 6.12 1.88
C ALA A 167 -9.16 7.29 1.82
N ASP A 168 -8.67 8.54 1.84
CA ASP A 168 -9.49 9.74 1.89
C ASP A 168 -9.68 10.39 0.50
N ILE A 169 -9.12 9.81 -0.56
CA ILE A 169 -9.14 10.39 -1.90
C ILE A 169 -10.30 9.81 -2.71
N THR A 170 -11.35 10.59 -2.88
CA THR A 170 -12.55 10.25 -3.67
C THR A 170 -12.76 11.17 -4.88
N GLY A 171 -11.94 12.21 -5.01
CA GLY A 171 -12.08 13.25 -6.04
C GLY A 171 -11.00 14.31 -5.98
N PRO A 172 -10.96 15.24 -6.96
CA PRO A 172 -9.93 16.28 -7.06
C PRO A 172 -9.77 17.12 -5.79
N GLU A 173 -10.87 17.50 -5.15
CA GLU A 173 -10.84 18.28 -3.91
C GLU A 173 -10.18 17.52 -2.75
N SER A 174 -10.57 16.26 -2.55
CA SER A 174 -9.98 15.41 -1.51
C SER A 174 -8.49 15.12 -1.76
N LEU A 175 -8.09 14.95 -3.02
CA LEU A 175 -6.69 14.80 -3.42
C LEU A 175 -5.87 16.03 -3.03
N ALA A 176 -6.39 17.23 -3.30
CA ALA A 176 -5.73 18.48 -2.93
C ALA A 176 -5.56 18.59 -1.40
N ARG A 177 -6.58 18.22 -0.61
CA ARG A 177 -6.53 18.22 0.86
C ARG A 177 -5.49 17.23 1.41
N VAL A 178 -5.46 16.00 0.88
CA VAL A 178 -4.47 14.98 1.29
C VAL A 178 -3.04 15.43 0.96
N ARG A 179 -2.83 16.08 -0.19
CA ARG A 179 -1.52 16.64 -0.56
C ARG A 179 -1.09 17.75 0.40
N ALA A 180 -2.00 18.67 0.74
CA ALA A 180 -1.73 19.74 1.71
C ALA A 180 -1.35 19.16 3.08
N TYR A 181 -2.12 18.20 3.60
CA TYR A 181 -1.82 17.53 4.86
C TYR A 181 -0.43 16.85 4.87
N LYS A 182 -0.09 16.13 3.79
CA LYS A 182 1.24 15.48 3.67
C LYS A 182 2.38 16.50 3.64
N GLN A 183 2.18 17.66 2.99
CA GLN A 183 3.16 18.74 2.96
C GLN A 183 3.36 19.37 4.34
N GLU A 184 2.27 19.71 5.03
CA GLU A 184 2.29 20.28 6.38
C GLU A 184 2.95 19.33 7.38
N THR A 185 2.59 18.04 7.34
CA THR A 185 3.18 17.02 8.23
C THR A 185 4.68 16.88 7.99
N LYS A 186 5.12 16.91 6.73
CA LYS A 186 6.55 16.85 6.38
C LYS A 186 7.30 18.11 6.83
N ALA A 187 6.68 19.29 6.72
CA ALA A 187 7.25 20.53 7.20
C ALA A 187 7.39 20.53 8.74
N ALA A 188 6.35 20.11 9.45
CA ALA A 188 6.36 19.98 10.91
C ALA A 188 7.42 18.97 11.40
N ALA A 189 7.59 17.85 10.71
CA ALA A 189 8.62 16.87 11.05
C ALA A 189 10.05 17.40 10.87
N LYS A 190 10.28 18.28 9.88
CA LYS A 190 11.58 18.95 9.68
C LYS A 190 11.85 20.04 10.71
N ALA A 191 10.81 20.64 11.28
CA ALA A 191 10.92 21.71 12.27
C ALA A 191 11.18 21.20 13.71
N LYS A 192 10.98 19.90 13.98
CA LYS A 192 11.29 19.32 15.30
C LYS A 192 12.81 19.22 15.50
N PRO A 193 13.37 19.73 16.62
CA PRO A 193 14.78 19.58 16.92
C PRO A 193 15.15 18.09 17.03
N LYS A 194 16.33 17.72 16.49
CA LYS A 194 16.85 16.36 16.66
C LYS A 194 17.04 16.10 18.17
N PRO A 195 16.68 14.92 18.69
CA PRO A 195 17.02 14.57 20.07
C PRO A 195 18.54 14.66 20.24
N GLU A 196 18.98 15.28 21.35
CA GLU A 196 20.39 15.41 21.69
C GLU A 196 21.04 14.00 21.74
N PRO A 197 22.26 13.84 21.19
CA PRO A 197 22.97 12.58 21.31
C PRO A 197 23.25 12.28 22.79
N ASN A 198 22.86 11.08 23.23
CA ASN A 198 23.09 10.60 24.59
C ASN A 198 24.59 10.74 24.95
N PRO A 199 24.95 11.33 26.11
CA PRO A 199 26.34 11.47 26.49
C PRO A 199 27.02 10.10 26.58
N LYS A 200 28.18 9.96 25.93
CA LYS A 200 28.99 8.73 25.99
C LYS A 200 29.36 8.43 27.45
N PRO A 201 29.27 7.16 27.91
CA PRO A 201 29.75 6.81 29.24
C PRO A 201 31.25 7.13 29.35
N GLY A 202 31.60 7.99 30.31
CA GLY A 202 32.96 8.38 30.59
C GLY A 202 33.82 7.16 30.90
N LYS A 203 34.99 7.07 30.26
CA LYS A 203 36.01 6.08 30.59
C LYS A 203 36.48 6.34 32.03
N ALA A 204 36.32 5.35 32.90
CA ALA A 204 36.96 5.34 34.21
C ALA A 204 38.48 5.32 34.01
N GLU A 205 39.18 6.29 34.60
CA GLU A 205 40.64 6.29 34.70
C GLU A 205 41.10 5.22 35.72
N PRO A 206 42.20 4.50 35.45
CA PRO A 206 42.76 3.58 36.43
C PRO A 206 43.52 4.38 37.49
N LYS A 207 43.20 4.13 38.77
CA LYS A 207 44.04 4.56 39.89
C LYS A 207 45.35 3.75 39.84
N GLY A 208 46.47 4.45 39.98
CA GLY A 208 47.82 3.89 40.04
C GLY A 208 48.11 3.11 41.31
#